data_AF-A0A3P3ZAG7-F1
#
_entry.id   AF-A0A3P3ZAG7-F1
#
_cell.length_a   1.000
_cell.length_b   1.000
_cell.length_c   1.000
_cell.angle_alpha   90.00
_cell.angle_beta   90.00
_cell.angle_gamma   90.00
#
_symmetry.space_group_name_H-M   'P 1'
#
loop_
_entity.id
_entity.type
_entity.pdbx_description
1 polymer ?
#
loop_
_entity_poly.entity_id
_entity_poly.type
_entity_poly.pdbx_seq_one_letter_code
_entity_poly.pdbx_strand_id
1 'polypeptide(L)'
;MTTCRGAALRAVLSTLMLCGLVARLAFAAPAHTAEYSERVAAVTCCERVETAWPILRSWSRTCANERARGDATVKGFATMLAALSRSPVPALIVPHVCRGAHLSLEAVRAFFEHAFCESLPLTHTDLVRSAYSPLMEDAPHDEDTLTSGIEVACRSLQQQWTKHAEEWEELLYGRHDLADAQLGLCPRPCTWVEDMMAGGAYDL
;
A
#
# COMPACT_ATOMS: atom_id res chain seq x y z
N MET A 1 -2.94 34.47 68.32
CA MET A 1 -3.76 34.06 67.16
C MET A 1 -2.96 34.35 65.90
N THR A 2 -2.28 33.34 65.37
CA THR A 2 -1.47 33.43 64.15
C THR A 2 -2.02 32.43 63.15
N THR A 3 -2.33 32.94 61.97
CA THR A 3 -3.06 32.29 60.88
C THR A 3 -2.15 31.37 60.06
N CYS A 4 -2.37 30.06 60.15
CA CYS A 4 -1.85 29.09 59.18
C CYS A 4 -2.79 29.02 57.96
N ARG A 5 -2.66 29.96 57.03
CA ARG A 5 -3.30 29.90 55.69
C ARG A 5 -2.27 30.31 54.66
N GLY A 6 -1.52 29.35 54.10
CA GLY A 6 -0.58 29.66 53.02
C GLY A 6 0.21 28.48 52.44
N ALA A 7 0.42 27.40 53.20
CA ALA A 7 1.30 26.31 52.75
C ALA A 7 0.60 25.27 51.85
N ALA A 8 -0.72 25.08 51.95
CA ALA A 8 -1.40 23.98 51.27
C ALA A 8 -1.61 24.20 49.76
N LEU A 9 -1.78 25.44 49.30
CA LEU A 9 -2.12 25.70 47.89
C LEU A 9 -0.92 25.52 46.93
N ARG A 10 0.30 25.81 47.38
CA ARG A 10 1.51 25.70 46.54
C ARG A 10 1.94 24.25 46.30
N ALA A 11 1.69 23.35 47.26
CA ALA A 11 2.01 21.94 47.11
C ALA A 11 1.10 21.25 46.08
N VAL A 12 -0.21 21.59 46.06
CA VAL A 12 -1.19 20.99 45.14
C VAL A 12 -1.01 21.45 43.69
N LEU A 13 -0.64 22.72 43.47
CA LEU A 13 -0.34 23.24 42.14
C LEU A 13 0.96 22.65 41.55
N SER A 14 1.93 22.33 42.40
CA SER A 14 3.19 21.73 41.96
C SER A 14 3.02 20.26 41.55
N THR A 15 2.21 19.48 42.26
CA THR A 15 1.88 18.09 41.86
C THR A 15 0.98 18.01 40.63
N LEU A 16 0.05 18.96 40.42
CA LEU A 16 -0.74 19.02 39.20
C LEU A 16 0.09 19.41 37.96
N MET A 17 1.05 20.32 38.11
CA MET A 17 2.01 20.66 37.04
C MET A 17 2.94 19.49 36.71
N LEU A 18 3.44 18.75 37.71
CA LEU A 18 4.27 17.57 37.48
C LEU A 18 3.47 16.40 36.87
N CYS A 19 2.24 16.12 37.33
CA CYS A 19 1.39 15.12 36.68
C CYS A 19 0.99 15.51 35.25
N GLY A 20 0.76 16.80 34.98
CA GLY A 20 0.48 17.31 33.63
C GLY A 20 1.69 17.22 32.70
N LEU A 21 2.92 17.41 33.20
CA LEU A 21 4.15 17.24 32.42
C LEU A 21 4.46 15.76 32.16
N VAL A 22 4.27 14.88 33.15
CA VAL A 22 4.46 13.43 33.00
C VAL A 22 3.41 12.83 32.07
N ALA A 23 2.16 13.30 32.11
CA ALA A 23 1.14 12.90 31.15
C ALA A 23 1.45 13.40 29.73
N ARG A 24 2.03 14.59 29.56
CA ARG A 24 2.46 15.08 28.24
C ARG A 24 3.69 14.36 27.70
N LEU A 25 4.58 13.86 28.56
CA LEU A 25 5.70 13.01 28.17
C LEU A 25 5.28 11.56 27.90
N ALA A 26 4.21 11.07 28.54
CA ALA A 26 3.65 9.74 28.27
C ALA A 26 2.73 9.69 27.03
N PHE A 27 2.20 10.83 26.59
CA PHE A 27 1.36 10.96 25.39
C PHE A 27 2.02 11.75 24.25
N ALA A 28 3.34 11.89 24.28
CA ALA A 28 4.08 12.07 23.04
C ALA A 28 4.07 10.72 22.33
N ALA A 29 3.03 10.45 21.53
CA ALA A 29 3.13 9.44 20.48
C ALA A 29 4.43 9.76 19.73
N PRO A 30 5.39 8.83 19.69
CA PRO A 30 6.74 9.18 19.31
C PRO A 30 6.71 9.65 17.85
N ALA A 31 7.51 10.65 17.50
CA ALA A 31 7.69 11.07 16.10
C ALA A 31 8.02 9.88 15.17
N HIS A 32 8.52 8.79 15.74
CA HIS A 32 8.67 7.48 15.10
C HIS A 32 7.38 6.91 14.48
N THR A 33 6.16 7.19 14.96
CA THR A 33 4.95 6.61 14.36
C THR A 33 4.60 7.23 13.02
N ALA A 34 4.77 8.55 12.87
CA ALA A 34 4.47 9.25 11.61
C ALA A 34 5.48 8.86 10.53
N GLU A 35 6.78 8.96 10.83
CA GLU A 35 7.84 8.57 9.91
C GLU A 35 7.77 7.08 9.53
N TYR A 36 7.48 6.20 10.49
CA TYR A 36 7.27 4.78 10.22
C TYR A 36 6.07 4.55 9.29
N SER A 37 4.94 5.22 9.54
CA SER A 37 3.75 5.11 8.69
C SER A 37 3.99 5.61 7.25
N GLU A 38 4.80 6.66 7.07
CA GLU A 38 5.20 7.15 5.75
C GLU A 38 6.09 6.14 5.02
N ARG A 39 7.04 5.50 5.72
CA ARG A 39 7.88 4.44 5.16
C ARG A 39 7.05 3.23 4.76
N VAL A 40 6.11 2.79 5.60
CA VAL A 40 5.17 1.71 5.27
C VAL A 40 4.40 2.06 4.00
N ALA A 41 3.82 3.27 3.91
CA ALA A 41 3.07 3.71 2.74
C ALA A 41 3.93 3.76 1.46
N ALA A 42 5.18 4.22 1.56
CA ALA A 42 6.11 4.26 0.44
C ALA A 42 6.51 2.86 -0.06
N VAL A 43 6.89 1.95 0.85
CA VAL A 43 7.18 0.54 0.51
C VAL A 43 5.96 -0.12 -0.12
N THR A 44 4.77 0.07 0.47
CA THR A 44 3.53 -0.49 -0.08
C THR A 44 3.26 0.05 -1.48
N CYS A 45 3.46 1.35 -1.75
CA CYS A 45 3.29 1.87 -3.10
C CYS A 45 4.18 1.14 -4.11
N CYS A 46 5.48 1.06 -3.81
CA CYS A 46 6.45 0.45 -4.71
C CYS A 46 6.14 -1.03 -4.98
N GLU A 47 5.92 -1.81 -3.93
CA GLU A 47 5.59 -3.23 -4.04
C GLU A 47 4.29 -3.45 -4.82
N ARG A 48 3.28 -2.58 -4.59
CA ARG A 48 2.00 -2.66 -5.30
C ARG A 48 2.10 -2.27 -6.78
N VAL A 49 2.88 -1.26 -7.15
CA VAL A 49 3.13 -0.95 -8.58
C VAL A 49 3.84 -2.13 -9.25
N GLU A 50 4.91 -2.65 -8.64
CA GLU A 50 5.68 -3.76 -9.20
C GLU A 50 4.86 -5.03 -9.39
N THR A 51 3.89 -5.26 -8.50
CA THR A 51 2.96 -6.39 -8.62
C THR A 51 1.89 -6.14 -9.68
N ALA A 52 1.25 -4.97 -9.67
CA ALA A 52 0.09 -4.66 -10.53
C ALA A 52 0.48 -4.42 -11.99
N TRP A 53 1.59 -3.72 -12.22
CA TRP A 53 2.03 -3.29 -13.55
C TRP A 53 2.20 -4.44 -14.54
N PRO A 54 2.99 -5.51 -14.28
CA PRO A 54 3.18 -6.59 -15.24
C PRO A 54 1.87 -7.32 -15.58
N ILE A 55 0.94 -7.43 -14.63
CA ILE A 55 -0.35 -8.08 -14.82
C ILE A 55 -1.21 -7.27 -15.79
N LEU A 56 -1.41 -5.98 -15.50
CA LEU A 56 -2.21 -5.10 -16.36
C LEU A 56 -1.55 -4.87 -17.73
N ARG A 57 -0.21 -4.75 -17.78
CA ARG A 57 0.56 -4.63 -19.03
C ARG A 57 0.42 -5.87 -19.91
N SER A 58 0.42 -7.06 -19.31
CA SER A 58 0.19 -8.32 -20.02
C SER A 58 -1.19 -8.33 -20.68
N TRP A 59 -2.24 -7.93 -19.94
CA TRP A 59 -3.60 -7.83 -20.48
C TRP A 59 -3.75 -6.75 -21.55
N SER A 60 -3.11 -5.60 -21.38
CA SER A 60 -3.04 -4.56 -22.44
C SER A 60 -2.43 -5.11 -23.73
N ARG A 61 -1.35 -5.90 -23.63
CA ARG A 61 -0.76 -6.60 -24.78
C ARG A 61 -1.68 -7.65 -25.39
N THR A 62 -2.47 -8.37 -24.58
CA THR A 62 -3.46 -9.33 -25.09
C THR A 62 -4.53 -8.58 -25.90
N CYS A 63 -5.06 -7.47 -25.38
CA CYS A 63 -6.02 -6.64 -26.11
C CYS A 63 -5.45 -6.07 -27.42
N ALA A 64 -4.17 -5.69 -27.45
CA ALA A 64 -3.52 -5.23 -28.68
C ALA A 64 -3.46 -6.31 -29.77
N ASN A 65 -3.44 -7.59 -29.40
CA ASN A 65 -3.38 -8.73 -30.30
C ASN A 65 -4.75 -9.40 -30.52
N GLU A 66 -5.83 -8.82 -30.00
CA GLU A 66 -7.13 -9.50 -29.91
C GLU A 66 -7.70 -9.87 -31.29
N ARG A 67 -7.56 -8.96 -32.27
CA ARG A 67 -7.99 -9.23 -33.66
C ARG A 67 -7.30 -10.44 -34.29
N ALA A 68 -6.11 -10.79 -33.82
CA ALA A 68 -5.32 -11.88 -34.38
C ALA A 68 -5.54 -13.21 -33.63
N ARG A 69 -5.93 -13.18 -32.35
CA ARG A 69 -5.96 -14.38 -31.49
C ARG A 69 -7.28 -14.64 -30.77
N GLY A 70 -8.05 -13.61 -30.43
CA GLY A 70 -9.30 -13.75 -29.67
C GLY A 70 -9.08 -14.23 -28.23
N ASP A 71 -7.92 -13.93 -27.64
CA ASP A 71 -7.50 -14.46 -26.33
C ASP A 71 -8.05 -13.64 -25.15
N ALA A 72 -8.41 -12.37 -25.36
CA ALA A 72 -8.85 -11.41 -24.35
C ALA A 72 -10.34 -11.59 -23.99
N THR A 73 -10.65 -12.75 -23.44
CA THR A 73 -12.02 -13.09 -23.03
C THR A 73 -12.34 -12.52 -21.64
N VAL A 74 -13.60 -12.09 -21.45
CA VAL A 74 -14.15 -11.72 -20.13
C VAL A 74 -13.95 -12.83 -19.10
N LYS A 75 -14.16 -14.10 -19.51
CA LYS A 75 -13.95 -15.27 -18.65
C LYS A 75 -12.50 -15.42 -18.19
N GLY A 76 -11.53 -15.24 -19.11
CA GLY A 76 -10.11 -15.31 -18.79
C GLY A 76 -9.71 -14.20 -17.80
N PHE A 77 -10.20 -12.99 -18.01
CA PHE A 77 -9.94 -11.87 -17.11
C PHE A 77 -10.53 -12.11 -15.72
N ALA A 78 -11.80 -12.54 -15.65
CA ALA A 78 -12.45 -12.87 -14.39
C ALA A 78 -11.75 -14.01 -13.64
N THR A 79 -11.22 -15.01 -14.36
CA THR A 79 -10.45 -16.11 -13.78
C THR A 79 -9.13 -15.63 -13.19
N MET A 80 -8.44 -14.71 -13.88
CA MET A 80 -7.24 -14.06 -13.37
C MET A 80 -7.55 -13.26 -12.09
N LEU A 81 -8.61 -12.46 -12.08
CA LEU A 81 -9.02 -11.72 -10.88
C LEU A 81 -9.34 -12.66 -9.72
N ALA A 82 -10.08 -13.74 -9.97
CA ALA A 82 -10.43 -14.72 -8.95
C ALA A 82 -9.20 -15.48 -8.41
N ALA A 83 -8.17 -15.70 -9.23
CA ALA A 83 -6.94 -16.34 -8.77
C ALA A 83 -6.08 -15.42 -7.89
N LEU A 84 -6.19 -14.10 -8.06
CA LEU A 84 -5.48 -13.10 -7.26
C LEU A 84 -6.28 -12.67 -6.02
N SER A 85 -7.61 -12.80 -6.07
CA SER A 85 -8.49 -12.45 -4.96
C SER A 85 -8.57 -13.60 -3.96
N ARG A 86 -8.53 -13.28 -2.66
CA ARG A 86 -8.89 -14.23 -1.60
C ARG A 86 -10.41 -14.28 -1.38
N SER A 87 -11.14 -13.37 -2.03
CA SER A 87 -12.59 -13.21 -1.91
C SER A 87 -13.29 -13.64 -3.20
N PRO A 88 -14.58 -14.06 -3.13
CA PRO A 88 -15.34 -14.39 -4.32
C PRO A 88 -15.50 -13.15 -5.22
N VAL A 89 -14.94 -13.24 -6.42
CA VAL A 89 -15.07 -12.23 -7.48
C VAL A 89 -16.43 -12.44 -8.17
N PRO A 90 -17.34 -11.46 -8.19
CA PRO A 90 -18.62 -11.59 -8.90
C PRO A 90 -18.45 -12.06 -10.36
N ALA A 91 -19.36 -12.90 -10.86
CA ALA A 91 -19.24 -13.51 -12.19
C ALA A 91 -19.47 -12.53 -13.38
N LEU A 92 -19.84 -11.27 -13.11
CA LEU A 92 -20.36 -10.29 -14.08
C LEU A 92 -19.68 -8.90 -14.00
N ILE A 93 -18.42 -8.82 -13.60
CA ILE A 93 -17.82 -7.52 -13.21
C ILE A 93 -17.48 -6.65 -14.41
N VAL A 94 -17.02 -7.24 -15.52
CA VAL A 94 -16.47 -6.47 -16.64
C VAL A 94 -17.21 -6.81 -17.92
N PRO A 95 -18.05 -5.90 -18.47
CA PRO A 95 -18.80 -6.15 -19.71
C PRO A 95 -17.86 -6.28 -20.91
N HIS A 96 -16.76 -5.53 -20.93
CA HIS A 96 -15.74 -5.54 -21.97
C HIS A 96 -14.35 -5.41 -21.37
N VAL A 97 -13.47 -6.40 -21.61
CA VAL A 97 -12.07 -6.35 -21.16
C VAL A 97 -11.24 -5.42 -22.04
N CYS A 98 -11.50 -5.41 -23.35
CA CYS A 98 -10.77 -4.58 -24.28
C CYS A 98 -11.63 -3.46 -24.85
N ARG A 99 -11.02 -2.30 -25.02
CA ARG A 99 -11.54 -1.15 -25.78
C ARG A 99 -10.70 -0.98 -27.05
N GLY A 100 -11.06 -1.69 -28.10
CA GLY A 100 -10.23 -1.75 -29.31
C GLY A 100 -8.94 -2.52 -29.07
N ALA A 101 -7.78 -1.91 -29.32
CA ALA A 101 -6.45 -2.52 -29.17
C ALA A 101 -5.86 -2.39 -27.75
N HIS A 102 -6.71 -2.09 -26.78
CA HIS A 102 -6.32 -1.55 -25.49
C HIS A 102 -7.12 -2.18 -24.35
N LEU A 103 -6.53 -2.28 -23.16
CA LEU A 103 -7.26 -2.67 -21.95
C LEU A 103 -8.29 -1.59 -21.60
N SER A 104 -9.50 -1.98 -21.23
CA SER A 104 -10.55 -1.03 -20.88
C SER A 104 -10.39 -0.47 -19.47
N LEU A 105 -10.81 0.78 -19.28
CA LEU A 105 -10.93 1.41 -17.96
C LEU A 105 -11.72 0.55 -16.96
N GLU A 106 -12.78 -0.11 -17.41
CA GLU A 106 -13.60 -0.99 -16.58
C GLU A 106 -12.79 -2.19 -16.07
N ALA A 107 -11.92 -2.77 -16.91
CA ALA A 107 -11.03 -3.85 -16.51
C ALA A 107 -9.96 -3.38 -15.52
N VAL A 108 -9.38 -2.18 -15.73
CA VAL A 108 -8.41 -1.58 -14.81
C VAL A 108 -9.05 -1.34 -13.43
N ARG A 109 -10.24 -0.74 -13.38
CA ARG A 109 -10.98 -0.53 -12.12
C ARG A 109 -11.29 -1.84 -11.41
N ALA A 110 -11.79 -2.84 -12.15
CA ALA A 110 -12.08 -4.15 -11.58
C ALA A 110 -10.86 -4.84 -10.97
N PHE A 111 -9.67 -4.66 -11.57
CA PHE A 111 -8.43 -5.16 -10.99
C PHE A 111 -8.14 -4.50 -9.63
N PHE A 112 -8.27 -3.18 -9.54
CA PHE A 112 -8.06 -2.47 -8.28
C PHE A 112 -9.08 -2.85 -7.22
N GLU A 113 -10.35 -2.98 -7.58
CA GLU A 113 -11.42 -3.31 -6.64
C GLU A 113 -11.28 -4.74 -6.07
N HIS A 114 -10.79 -5.69 -6.85
CA HIS A 114 -10.91 -7.11 -6.51
C HIS A 114 -9.61 -7.88 -6.27
N ALA A 115 -8.47 -7.42 -6.80
CA ALA A 115 -7.21 -8.16 -6.75
C ALA A 115 -6.07 -7.41 -6.05
N PHE A 116 -6.11 -6.08 -6.02
CA PHE A 116 -4.94 -5.25 -5.71
C PHE A 116 -4.33 -5.43 -4.31
N CYS A 117 -5.17 -5.45 -3.27
CA CYS A 117 -4.72 -5.65 -1.88
C CYS A 117 -4.90 -7.08 -1.37
N GLU A 118 -5.39 -8.00 -2.20
CA GLU A 118 -5.68 -9.36 -1.75
C GLU A 118 -4.42 -10.24 -1.68
N SER A 119 -3.32 -9.81 -2.32
CA SER A 119 -2.02 -10.51 -2.30
C SER A 119 -1.04 -9.96 -1.26
N LEU A 120 -1.50 -9.21 -0.26
CA LEU A 120 -0.62 -8.70 0.80
C LEU A 120 -0.01 -9.86 1.63
N PRO A 121 1.23 -9.69 2.14
CA PRO A 121 1.82 -10.65 3.07
C PRO A 121 1.00 -10.66 4.36
N LEU A 122 0.52 -11.84 4.77
CA LEU A 122 -0.34 -12.01 5.97
C LEU A 122 0.31 -12.84 7.08
N THR A 123 1.47 -13.43 6.82
CA THR A 123 2.18 -14.27 7.79
C THR A 123 3.57 -13.71 8.03
N HIS A 124 4.12 -13.97 9.21
CA HIS A 124 5.52 -13.69 9.54
C HIS A 124 6.49 -14.12 8.44
N THR A 125 6.29 -15.34 7.89
CA THR A 125 7.16 -15.87 6.84
C THR A 125 7.05 -15.07 5.53
N ASP A 126 5.85 -14.60 5.19
CA ASP A 126 5.65 -13.76 4.02
C ASP A 126 6.27 -12.39 4.23
N LEU A 127 6.14 -11.80 5.42
CA LEU A 127 6.69 -10.49 5.77
C LEU A 127 8.23 -10.49 5.73
N VAL A 128 8.88 -11.48 6.36
CA VAL A 128 10.35 -11.61 6.35
C VAL A 128 10.91 -11.82 4.94
N ARG A 129 10.11 -12.37 4.01
CA ARG A 129 10.51 -12.58 2.61
C ARG A 129 10.03 -11.50 1.65
N SER A 130 9.43 -10.44 2.18
CA SER A 130 8.87 -9.33 1.41
C SER A 130 9.74 -8.08 1.51
N ALA A 131 9.38 -7.07 0.73
CA ALA A 131 9.97 -5.74 0.81
C ALA A 131 9.79 -5.05 2.20
N TYR A 132 8.93 -5.59 3.07
CA TYR A 132 8.69 -5.06 4.41
C TYR A 132 9.67 -5.59 5.47
N SER A 133 10.53 -6.56 5.14
CA SER A 133 11.48 -7.16 6.11
C SER A 133 12.31 -6.12 6.88
N PRO A 134 12.86 -5.06 6.26
CA PRO A 134 13.62 -4.04 7.01
C PRO A 134 12.77 -3.29 8.05
N LEU A 135 11.46 -3.13 7.80
CA LEU A 135 10.55 -2.46 8.74
C LEU A 135 10.23 -3.34 9.96
N MET A 136 10.48 -4.65 9.88
CA MET A 136 10.42 -5.56 11.02
C MET A 136 11.69 -5.46 11.87
N GLU A 137 12.87 -5.23 11.28
CA GLU A 137 14.12 -5.07 12.03
C GLU A 137 14.09 -3.81 12.91
N ASP A 138 13.46 -2.75 12.42
CA ASP A 138 13.29 -1.49 13.14
C ASP A 138 12.35 -1.61 14.35
N ALA A 139 11.38 -2.54 14.31
CA ALA A 139 10.38 -2.74 15.36
C ALA A 139 9.91 -4.22 15.46
N PRO A 140 10.76 -5.14 15.93
CA PRO A 140 10.53 -6.60 15.83
C PRO A 140 9.41 -7.14 16.73
N HIS A 141 8.87 -6.32 17.64
CA HIS A 141 7.75 -6.69 18.51
C HIS A 141 6.39 -6.22 17.98
N ASP A 142 6.35 -5.51 16.85
CA ASP A 142 5.18 -4.81 16.33
C ASP A 142 4.70 -5.37 14.96
N GLU A 143 4.84 -6.68 14.74
CA GLU A 143 4.41 -7.34 13.49
C GLU A 143 2.92 -7.12 13.17
N ASP A 144 2.05 -7.17 14.19
CA ASP A 144 0.62 -6.90 14.04
C ASP A 144 0.37 -5.44 13.60
N THR A 145 1.15 -4.50 14.15
CA THR A 145 1.09 -3.08 13.80
C THR A 145 1.57 -2.85 12.37
N LEU A 146 2.66 -3.51 11.96
CA LEU A 146 3.16 -3.46 10.58
C LEU A 146 2.13 -4.03 9.61
N THR A 147 1.58 -5.21 9.87
CA THR A 147 0.57 -5.85 9.02
C THR A 147 -0.66 -4.96 8.88
N SER A 148 -1.14 -4.38 9.98
CA SER A 148 -2.24 -3.42 9.97
C SER A 148 -1.90 -2.15 9.18
N GLY A 149 -0.68 -1.64 9.33
CA GLY A 149 -0.18 -0.49 8.58
C GLY A 149 -0.13 -0.73 7.07
N ILE A 150 0.36 -1.91 6.66
CA ILE A 150 0.40 -2.33 5.26
C ILE A 150 -1.02 -2.43 4.69
N GLU A 151 -1.96 -3.03 5.42
CA GLU A 151 -3.35 -3.12 4.99
C GLU A 151 -3.96 -1.73 4.79
N VAL A 152 -3.80 -0.83 5.77
CA VAL A 152 -4.30 0.55 5.69
C VAL A 152 -3.68 1.30 4.51
N ALA A 153 -2.36 1.21 4.33
CA ALA A 153 -1.65 1.83 3.22
C ALA A 153 -2.15 1.30 1.88
N CYS A 154 -2.30 -0.03 1.75
CA CYS A 154 -2.79 -0.64 0.52
C CYS A 154 -4.22 -0.22 0.23
N ARG A 155 -5.13 -0.23 1.21
CA ARG A 155 -6.52 0.20 1.02
C ARG A 155 -6.60 1.67 0.60
N SER A 156 -5.75 2.53 1.16
CA SER A 156 -5.65 3.93 0.75
C SER A 156 -5.22 4.05 -0.72
N LEU A 157 -4.16 3.32 -1.11
CA LEU A 157 -3.70 3.24 -2.51
C LEU A 157 -4.77 2.66 -3.44
N GLN A 158 -5.48 1.61 -3.00
CA GLN A 158 -6.57 0.99 -3.74
C GLN A 158 -7.65 2.01 -4.08
N GLN A 159 -8.10 2.80 -3.11
CA GLN A 159 -9.08 3.86 -3.32
C GLN A 159 -8.55 4.94 -4.26
N GLN A 160 -7.30 5.38 -4.06
CA GLN A 160 -6.68 6.38 -4.91
C GLN A 160 -6.56 5.91 -6.37
N TRP A 161 -5.97 4.75 -6.62
CA TRP A 161 -5.74 4.24 -7.97
C TRP A 161 -7.02 3.78 -8.66
N THR A 162 -8.04 3.35 -7.92
CA THR A 162 -9.38 3.12 -8.50
C THR A 162 -9.99 4.42 -9.01
N LYS A 163 -9.90 5.50 -8.21
CA LYS A 163 -10.37 6.84 -8.61
C LYS A 163 -9.59 7.40 -9.80
N HIS A 164 -8.28 7.15 -9.83
CA HIS A 164 -7.34 7.60 -10.86
C HIS A 164 -7.02 6.51 -11.90
N ALA A 165 -7.95 5.58 -12.15
CA ALA A 165 -7.73 4.44 -13.06
C ALA A 165 -7.51 4.85 -14.52
N GLU A 166 -7.94 6.06 -14.91
CA GLU A 166 -7.69 6.64 -16.23
C GLU A 166 -6.18 6.91 -16.45
N GLU A 167 -5.46 7.37 -15.43
CA GLU A 167 -4.00 7.58 -15.50
C GLU A 167 -3.27 6.25 -15.74
N TRP A 168 -3.74 5.17 -15.10
CA TRP A 168 -3.25 3.82 -15.35
C TRP A 168 -3.54 3.34 -16.77
N GLU A 169 -4.77 3.55 -17.26
CA GLU A 169 -5.15 3.21 -18.62
C GLU A 169 -4.22 3.91 -19.64
N GLU A 170 -3.95 5.21 -19.48
CA GLU A 170 -3.04 5.98 -20.32
C GLU A 170 -1.59 5.46 -20.29
N LEU A 171 -1.05 5.20 -19.10
CA LEU A 171 0.29 4.65 -18.92
C LEU A 171 0.42 3.25 -19.59
N LEU A 172 -0.63 2.44 -19.53
CA LEU A 172 -0.69 1.11 -20.15
C LEU A 172 -0.82 1.17 -21.67
N TYR A 173 -1.32 2.27 -22.24
CA TYR A 173 -1.40 2.49 -23.69
C TYR A 173 -0.05 2.92 -24.26
N GLY A 174 0.69 3.73 -23.52
CA GLY A 174 1.98 4.27 -23.92
C GLY A 174 3.11 3.23 -23.93
N ARG A 175 4.29 3.63 -24.43
CA ARG A 175 5.53 2.86 -24.33
C ARG A 175 6.24 3.07 -22.99
N HIS A 176 5.47 3.18 -21.93
CA HIS A 176 6.01 3.32 -20.58
C HIS A 176 6.55 1.98 -20.08
N ASP A 177 7.70 2.04 -19.42
CA ASP A 177 8.23 0.92 -18.66
C ASP A 177 7.76 1.00 -17.19
N LEU A 178 8.24 0.06 -16.37
CA LEU A 178 7.88 0.02 -14.94
C LEU A 178 8.42 1.25 -14.19
N ALA A 179 9.59 1.77 -14.56
CA ALA A 179 10.21 2.91 -13.90
C ALA A 179 9.38 4.18 -14.15
N ASP A 180 8.91 4.38 -15.39
CA ASP A 180 7.97 5.46 -15.72
C ASP A 180 6.69 5.38 -14.87
N ALA A 181 6.14 4.17 -14.72
CA ALA A 181 4.94 3.96 -13.92
C ALA A 181 5.17 4.27 -12.44
N GLN A 182 6.29 3.82 -11.87
CA GLN A 182 6.67 4.10 -10.48
C GLN A 182 6.83 5.61 -10.24
N LEU A 183 7.49 6.32 -11.16
CA LEU A 183 7.66 7.77 -11.08
C LEU A 183 6.34 8.54 -11.18
N GLY A 184 5.38 8.05 -11.97
CA GLY A 184 4.08 8.69 -12.15
C GLY A 184 3.08 8.39 -11.03
N LEU A 185 3.19 7.24 -10.37
CA LEU A 185 2.15 6.69 -9.49
C LEU A 185 2.53 6.65 -8.01
N CYS A 186 3.83 6.65 -7.69
CA CYS A 186 4.31 6.64 -6.33
C CYS A 186 4.86 8.00 -5.89
N PRO A 187 4.71 8.36 -4.60
CA PRO A 187 5.17 9.63 -4.06
C PRO A 187 6.70 9.74 -3.99
N ARG A 188 7.40 8.59 -4.01
CA ARG A 188 8.86 8.49 -3.98
C ARG A 188 9.35 7.55 -5.09
N PRO A 189 10.57 7.75 -5.61
CA PRO A 189 11.19 6.80 -6.53
C PRO A 189 11.34 5.42 -5.87
N CYS A 190 10.98 4.37 -6.60
CA CYS A 190 11.09 2.99 -6.13
C CYS A 190 12.40 2.36 -6.58
N THR A 191 13.50 2.64 -5.87
CA THR A 191 14.81 2.07 -6.21
C THR A 191 15.05 0.81 -5.40
N TRP A 192 15.06 -0.36 -6.03
CA TRP A 192 15.39 -1.61 -5.34
C TRP A 192 16.90 -1.77 -5.17
N VAL A 193 17.33 -2.13 -3.97
CA VAL A 193 18.72 -2.42 -3.61
C VAL A 193 18.78 -3.82 -3.00
N GLU A 194 19.66 -4.66 -3.54
CA GLU A 194 19.99 -5.96 -2.96
C GLU A 194 21.26 -5.85 -2.11
N ASP A 195 21.15 -6.20 -0.83
CA ASP A 195 22.28 -6.42 0.06
C ASP A 195 22.48 -7.93 0.30
N MET A 196 23.73 -8.39 0.22
CA MET A 196 24.04 -9.83 0.36
C MET A 196 23.77 -10.38 1.76
N MET A 197 23.63 -9.54 2.79
CA MET A 197 23.39 -9.92 4.17
C MET A 197 21.94 -9.61 4.61
N ALA A 198 21.42 -8.44 4.25
CA ALA A 198 20.10 -7.95 4.67
C ALA A 198 18.96 -8.29 3.68
N GLY A 199 19.28 -8.87 2.52
CA GLY A 199 18.29 -9.14 1.48
C GLY A 199 17.97 -7.89 0.66
N GLY A 200 16.80 -7.86 0.01
CA GLY A 200 16.41 -6.76 -0.86
C GLY A 200 15.41 -5.80 -0.21
N ALA A 201 15.57 -4.51 -0.48
CA ALA A 201 14.71 -3.44 0.03
C ALA A 201 14.61 -2.27 -0.95
N TYR A 202 13.60 -1.42 -0.80
CA TYR A 202 13.56 -0.14 -1.50
C TYR A 202 14.39 0.91 -0.76
N ASP A 203 15.24 1.63 -1.49
CA ASP A 203 15.93 2.85 -1.04
C ASP A 203 14.96 4.04 -1.19
N LEU A 204 14.33 4.42 -0.07
CA LEU A 204 13.18 5.35 0.02
C LEU A 204 13.46 6.62 0.81
#